data_AF-A0A3S4D3N7-F1
#
_entry.id   AF-A0A3S4D3N7-F1
#
_cell.length_a   1.000
_cell.length_b   1.000
_cell.length_c   1.000
_cell.angle_alpha   90.00
_cell.angle_beta   90.00
_cell.angle_gamma   90.00
#
_symmetry.space_group_name_H-M   'P 1'
#
loop_
_entity.id
_entity.type
_entity.pdbx_description
1 polymer ?
#
loop_
_entity_poly.entity_id
_entity_poly.type
_entity_poly.pdbx_seq_one_letter_code
_entity_poly.pdbx_strand_id
1 'polypeptide(L)'
;MKMFTKNRAMALGLAAGLAAQIAPAQAQYVQTAVCGSSGCTCKVTRVTVDDVEMTLGVPAIEGASDMILVRDNAGFSWQDLTPAQVDRKYGGTGSCPLEVTDNSGLEDGRWQISVGTTDTSACPMVGGQVAAGGVSGQTRNIVWGNEFHPDKLFMESAGMVRWSKTGLTTWRGVVVDESMSANGGSSGASVIHIMRVDSATQVSGSTVFEYSLDIPGLEGAAIGIIAGMQCKTVTPFTARKVD
;
A
#
# COMPACT_ATOMS: atom_id res chain seq x y z
N MET A 1 -17.08 -67.20 -49.83
CA MET A 1 -18.38 -67.01 -49.15
C MET A 1 -18.18 -65.85 -48.17
N LYS A 2 -18.36 -64.58 -48.57
CA LYS A 2 -19.54 -63.72 -48.27
C LYS A 2 -20.08 -63.97 -46.84
N MET A 3 -20.09 -63.02 -45.90
CA MET A 3 -20.93 -61.81 -45.94
C MET A 3 -20.47 -60.71 -44.96
N PHE A 4 -20.71 -59.46 -45.39
CA PHE A 4 -20.78 -58.22 -44.62
C PHE A 4 -21.79 -58.27 -43.46
N THR A 5 -21.55 -57.53 -42.37
CA THR A 5 -22.61 -56.68 -41.77
C THR A 5 -22.00 -55.45 -41.08
N LYS A 6 -22.49 -54.28 -41.48
CA LYS A 6 -22.26 -52.94 -40.90
C LYS A 6 -22.83 -52.87 -39.47
N ASN A 7 -22.21 -52.09 -38.59
CA ASN A 7 -23.00 -51.19 -37.74
C ASN A 7 -22.23 -49.91 -37.38
N ARG A 8 -22.89 -48.80 -37.66
CA ARG A 8 -22.48 -47.42 -37.37
C ARG A 8 -22.68 -47.15 -35.88
N ALA A 9 -21.73 -46.47 -35.25
CA ALA A 9 -22.00 -45.57 -34.14
C ALA A 9 -21.11 -44.34 -34.30
N MET A 10 -21.73 -43.26 -34.75
CA MET A 10 -21.17 -41.91 -34.81
C MET A 10 -21.12 -41.39 -33.37
N ALA A 11 -19.92 -41.20 -32.81
CA ALA A 11 -19.77 -40.48 -31.55
C ALA A 11 -19.54 -39.00 -31.87
N LEU A 12 -20.60 -38.20 -31.73
CA LEU A 12 -20.52 -36.76 -31.55
C LEU A 12 -19.96 -36.46 -30.16
N GLY A 13 -19.08 -35.47 -30.07
CA GLY A 13 -18.92 -34.66 -28.87
C GLY A 13 -17.55 -34.76 -28.21
N LEU A 14 -16.77 -33.70 -28.35
CA LEU A 14 -16.25 -32.90 -27.23
C LEU A 14 -15.51 -31.69 -27.82
N ALA A 15 -16.21 -30.56 -27.80
CA ALA A 15 -15.59 -29.26 -28.03
C ALA A 15 -14.51 -29.08 -26.95
N ALA A 16 -13.24 -29.08 -27.37
CA ALA A 16 -12.12 -28.70 -26.53
C ALA A 16 -12.24 -27.21 -26.26
N GLY A 17 -12.90 -26.85 -25.15
CA GLY A 17 -12.81 -25.52 -24.59
C GLY A 17 -11.36 -25.27 -24.18
N LEU A 18 -10.63 -24.49 -24.98
CA LEU A 18 -9.43 -23.82 -24.51
C LEU A 18 -9.89 -22.83 -23.43
N ALA A 19 -9.88 -23.28 -22.18
CA ALA A 19 -9.77 -22.37 -21.06
C ALA A 19 -8.43 -21.66 -21.23
N ALA A 20 -8.48 -20.43 -21.76
CA ALA A 20 -7.40 -19.47 -21.65
C ALA A 20 -7.16 -19.28 -20.15
N GLN A 21 -6.21 -20.03 -19.62
CA GLN A 21 -5.63 -19.76 -18.31
C GLN A 21 -4.86 -18.46 -18.49
N ILE A 22 -5.54 -17.33 -18.28
CA ILE A 22 -4.89 -16.04 -18.07
C ILE A 22 -4.09 -16.26 -16.79
N ALA A 23 -2.80 -16.60 -16.93
CA ALA A 23 -1.89 -16.60 -15.82
C ALA A 23 -2.01 -15.21 -15.16
N PRO A 24 -2.09 -15.14 -13.82
CA PRO A 24 -2.11 -13.85 -13.15
C PRO A 24 -0.87 -13.09 -13.62
N ALA A 25 -1.06 -11.85 -14.08
CA ALA A 25 0.04 -10.96 -14.42
C ALA A 25 1.03 -11.00 -13.26
N GLN A 26 2.21 -11.59 -13.48
CA GLN A 26 3.22 -11.64 -12.43
C GLN A 26 3.65 -10.21 -12.20
N ALA A 27 3.41 -9.68 -11.00
CA ALA A 27 3.86 -8.36 -10.63
C ALA A 27 5.37 -8.29 -10.84
N GLN A 28 5.80 -7.58 -11.89
CA GLN A 28 7.21 -7.41 -12.22
C GLN A 28 7.78 -6.34 -11.29
N TYR A 29 8.66 -6.79 -10.41
CA TYR A 29 9.25 -5.98 -9.35
C TYR A 29 10.46 -5.19 -9.86
N VAL A 30 10.50 -3.90 -9.56
CA VAL A 30 11.55 -2.97 -9.98
C VAL A 30 12.81 -3.14 -9.14
N GLN A 31 13.94 -3.25 -9.83
CA GLN A 31 15.26 -3.11 -9.22
C GLN A 31 15.62 -1.62 -9.11
N THR A 32 16.12 -1.21 -7.95
CA THR A 32 16.52 0.19 -7.69
C THR A 32 17.98 0.26 -7.29
N ALA A 33 18.66 1.36 -7.57
CA ALA A 33 19.99 1.62 -7.06
C ALA A 33 20.12 3.07 -6.58
N VAL A 34 20.75 3.28 -5.44
CA VAL A 34 21.12 4.62 -4.96
C VAL A 34 22.61 4.80 -5.19
N CYS A 35 22.97 5.78 -5.99
CA CYS A 35 24.33 5.94 -6.50
C CYS A 35 24.96 7.27 -6.09
N GLY A 36 26.24 7.22 -5.71
CA GLY A 36 27.08 8.38 -5.38
C GLY A 36 28.36 8.40 -6.21
N SER A 37 29.39 9.12 -5.77
CA SER A 37 30.68 9.20 -6.49
C SER A 37 31.63 8.03 -6.22
N SER A 38 31.21 7.04 -5.43
CA SER A 38 32.04 5.90 -4.98
C SER A 38 31.39 4.54 -5.22
N GLY A 39 30.36 4.51 -6.07
CA GLY A 39 29.57 3.32 -6.38
C GLY A 39 28.09 3.47 -6.03
N CYS A 40 27.42 2.33 -6.00
CA CYS A 40 25.98 2.23 -5.82
C CYS A 40 25.60 1.19 -4.75
N THR A 41 24.44 1.40 -4.14
CA THR A 41 23.75 0.39 -3.34
C THR A 41 22.53 -0.09 -4.10
N CYS A 42 22.53 -1.35 -4.54
CA CYS A 42 21.46 -1.94 -5.36
C CYS A 42 20.47 -2.74 -4.52
N LYS A 43 19.17 -2.62 -4.84
CA LYS A 43 18.06 -3.23 -4.09
C LYS A 43 16.99 -3.78 -5.01
N VAL A 44 16.36 -4.89 -4.62
CA VAL A 44 15.13 -5.39 -5.27
C VAL A 44 13.94 -4.93 -4.42
N THR A 45 13.04 -4.13 -5.01
CA THR A 45 11.86 -3.61 -4.29
C THR A 45 10.61 -4.37 -4.68
N ARG A 46 9.62 -4.51 -3.79
CA ARG A 46 8.30 -5.10 -4.12
C ARG A 46 7.38 -4.15 -4.89
N VAL A 47 7.95 -3.25 -5.67
CA VAL A 47 7.24 -2.15 -6.34
C VAL A 47 7.18 -2.40 -7.83
N THR A 48 6.05 -2.08 -8.44
CA THR A 48 5.84 -2.24 -9.89
C THR A 48 6.29 -1.00 -10.65
N VAL A 49 6.43 -1.12 -11.96
CA VAL A 49 6.72 0.03 -12.83
C VAL A 49 5.63 1.10 -12.75
N ASP A 50 4.36 0.68 -12.66
CA ASP A 50 3.21 1.58 -12.54
C ASP A 50 3.27 2.42 -11.25
N ASP A 51 3.64 1.79 -10.13
CA ASP A 51 3.80 2.48 -8.84
C ASP A 51 4.89 3.56 -8.90
N VAL A 52 5.97 3.30 -9.65
CA VAL A 52 7.07 4.25 -9.86
C VAL A 52 6.59 5.46 -10.65
N GLU A 53 5.86 5.26 -11.73
CA GLU A 53 5.33 6.36 -12.54
C GLU A 53 4.36 7.24 -11.76
N MET A 54 3.42 6.62 -11.05
CA MET A 54 2.43 7.34 -10.24
C MET A 54 3.05 8.10 -9.07
N THR A 55 4.08 7.54 -8.43
CA THR A 55 4.63 8.10 -7.18
C THR A 55 5.78 9.07 -7.41
N LEU A 56 6.70 8.74 -8.33
CA LEU A 56 7.91 9.51 -8.57
C LEU A 56 7.79 10.45 -9.78
N GLY A 57 6.70 10.35 -10.56
CA GLY A 57 6.55 11.09 -11.81
C GLY A 57 7.59 10.72 -12.86
N VAL A 58 8.22 9.55 -12.71
CA VAL A 58 9.21 9.02 -13.64
C VAL A 58 8.45 8.16 -14.65
N PRO A 59 8.30 8.61 -15.91
CA PRO A 59 7.53 7.86 -16.89
C PRO A 59 8.13 6.46 -17.08
N ALA A 60 7.26 5.45 -17.11
CA ALA A 60 7.67 4.12 -17.53
C ALA A 60 8.16 4.20 -18.99
N ILE A 61 9.38 3.71 -19.23
CA ILE A 61 9.88 3.53 -20.59
C ILE A 61 9.68 2.07 -21.02
N GLU A 62 9.65 1.82 -22.32
CA GLU A 62 9.53 0.46 -22.85
C GLU A 62 10.67 -0.41 -22.29
N GLY A 63 10.33 -1.55 -21.70
CA GLY A 63 11.30 -2.44 -21.05
C GLY A 63 11.72 -2.02 -19.63
N ALA A 64 11.11 -1.00 -19.01
CA ALA A 64 11.46 -0.54 -17.66
C ALA A 64 11.43 -1.65 -16.58
N SER A 65 10.63 -2.69 -16.77
CA SER A 65 10.59 -3.89 -15.91
C SER A 65 11.92 -4.65 -15.84
N ASP A 66 12.73 -4.57 -16.90
CA ASP A 66 14.02 -5.24 -17.01
C ASP A 66 15.21 -4.29 -16.71
N MET A 67 14.91 -3.04 -16.36
CA MET A 67 15.90 -1.98 -16.10
C MET A 67 16.09 -1.72 -14.60
N ILE A 68 17.13 -0.96 -14.26
CA ILE A 68 17.35 -0.45 -12.90
C ILE A 68 16.90 1.00 -12.81
N LEU A 69 16.06 1.31 -11.84
CA LEU A 69 15.77 2.69 -11.45
C LEU A 69 16.90 3.23 -10.57
N VAL A 70 17.73 4.11 -11.11
CA VAL A 70 18.84 4.75 -10.41
C VAL A 70 18.40 6.07 -9.82
N ARG A 71 18.69 6.27 -8.53
CA ARG A 71 18.64 7.57 -7.85
C ARG A 71 20.05 8.10 -7.67
N ASP A 72 20.34 9.27 -8.23
CA ASP A 72 21.57 10.02 -8.00
C ASP A 72 21.27 11.49 -7.64
N ASN A 73 22.28 12.36 -7.69
CA ASN A 73 22.14 13.79 -7.37
C ASN A 73 21.24 14.56 -8.36
N ALA A 74 21.05 14.05 -9.58
CA ALA A 74 20.20 14.66 -10.60
C ALA A 74 18.74 14.17 -10.53
N GLY A 75 18.47 13.11 -9.76
CA GLY A 75 17.13 12.58 -9.54
C GLY A 75 17.03 11.10 -9.88
N PHE A 76 15.88 10.69 -10.39
CA PHE A 76 15.60 9.30 -10.76
C PHE A 76 15.73 9.10 -12.27
N SER A 77 16.35 7.99 -12.69
CA SER A 77 16.45 7.62 -14.10
C SER A 77 16.45 6.11 -14.29
N TRP A 78 15.80 5.63 -15.34
CA TRP A 78 15.89 4.24 -15.76
C TRP A 78 17.23 4.00 -16.47
N GLN A 79 17.91 2.90 -16.12
CA GLN A 79 19.18 2.51 -16.71
C GLN A 79 19.10 1.08 -17.24
N ASP A 80 19.43 0.90 -18.51
CA ASP A 80 19.55 -0.42 -19.16
C ASP A 80 20.95 -0.98 -18.87
N LEU A 81 21.21 -1.24 -17.60
CA LEU A 81 22.51 -1.69 -17.09
C LEU A 81 22.29 -2.70 -15.97
N THR A 82 23.14 -3.71 -15.92
CA THR A 82 23.18 -4.63 -14.78
C THR A 82 23.64 -3.90 -13.51
N PRO A 83 23.33 -4.42 -12.30
CA PRO A 83 23.77 -3.81 -11.03
C PRO A 83 25.28 -3.52 -10.99
N ALA A 84 26.10 -4.46 -11.47
CA ALA A 84 27.55 -4.32 -11.54
C ALA A 84 28.01 -3.23 -12.53
N GLN A 85 27.30 -3.04 -13.64
CA GLN A 85 27.61 -1.99 -14.60
C GLN A 85 27.21 -0.61 -14.07
N VAL A 86 26.06 -0.51 -13.39
CA VAL A 86 25.62 0.71 -12.71
C VAL A 86 26.63 1.10 -11.64
N ASP A 87 27.05 0.17 -10.78
CA ASP A 87 28.07 0.46 -9.75
C ASP A 87 29.38 0.99 -10.33
N ARG A 88 29.91 0.36 -11.40
CA ARG A 88 31.11 0.87 -12.10
C ARG A 88 30.91 2.26 -12.70
N LYS A 89 29.73 2.54 -13.27
CA LYS A 89 29.41 3.85 -13.85
C LYS A 89 29.54 4.98 -12.81
N TYR A 90 29.26 4.67 -11.55
CA TYR A 90 29.28 5.62 -10.43
C TYR A 90 30.55 5.50 -9.56
N GLY A 91 31.63 4.89 -10.06
CA GLY A 91 32.94 4.86 -9.41
C GLY A 91 33.15 3.68 -8.44
N GLY A 92 32.22 2.73 -8.41
CA GLY A 92 32.34 1.49 -7.65
C GLY A 92 33.17 0.42 -8.35
N THR A 93 33.38 -0.70 -7.68
CA THR A 93 34.24 -1.81 -8.15
C THR A 93 33.53 -2.75 -9.14
N GLY A 94 32.23 -2.55 -9.36
CA GLY A 94 31.34 -3.46 -10.07
C GLY A 94 30.78 -4.56 -9.18
N SER A 95 30.81 -4.36 -7.87
CA SER A 95 30.16 -5.24 -6.89
C SER A 95 28.96 -4.50 -6.33
N CYS A 96 27.80 -4.70 -6.96
CA CYS A 96 26.52 -4.23 -6.45
C CYS A 96 25.67 -5.46 -6.09
N PRO A 97 25.96 -6.13 -4.96
CA PRO A 97 25.12 -7.23 -4.51
C PRO A 97 23.68 -6.70 -4.39
N LEU A 98 22.75 -7.41 -5.03
CA LEU A 98 21.34 -7.10 -4.88
C LEU A 98 20.96 -7.46 -3.45
N GLU A 99 20.99 -6.45 -2.59
CA GLU A 99 20.39 -6.58 -1.29
C GLU A 99 18.89 -6.71 -1.52
N VAL A 100 18.35 -7.86 -1.14
CA VAL A 100 16.95 -7.91 -0.75
C VAL A 100 16.90 -7.21 0.62
N THR A 101 17.20 -5.91 0.69
CA THR A 101 17.06 -5.17 1.94
C THR A 101 15.58 -4.87 2.10
N ASP A 102 14.89 -5.40 3.10
CA ASP A 102 15.32 -5.67 4.47
C ASP A 102 15.97 -4.45 5.17
N ASN A 103 15.66 -3.22 4.74
CA ASN A 103 15.56 -2.07 5.65
C ASN A 103 14.48 -1.08 5.21
N SER A 104 13.63 -0.65 6.15
CA SER A 104 12.62 0.42 6.00
C SER A 104 13.16 1.74 5.43
N GLY A 105 14.47 1.98 5.61
CA GLY A 105 15.09 3.29 5.47
C GLY A 105 14.87 4.20 6.69
N LEU A 106 14.20 3.71 7.75
CA LEU A 106 13.90 4.44 8.98
C LEU A 106 14.95 4.16 10.06
N GLU A 107 15.23 5.20 10.85
CA GLU A 107 16.12 5.10 12.01
C GLU A 107 15.39 4.54 13.22
N ASP A 108 16.01 3.55 13.86
CA ASP A 108 15.60 3.06 15.17
C ASP A 108 15.73 4.16 16.24
N GLY A 109 14.93 4.05 17.30
CA GLY A 109 15.03 4.93 18.46
C GLY A 109 13.67 5.43 18.94
N ARG A 110 13.66 6.61 19.56
CA ARG A 110 12.46 7.18 20.15
C ARG A 110 11.65 7.94 19.09
N TRP A 111 10.40 7.57 18.92
CA TRP A 111 9.47 8.15 17.95
C TRP A 111 8.27 8.74 18.66
N GLN A 112 7.90 9.97 18.30
CA GLN A 112 6.71 10.66 18.79
C GLN A 112 5.67 10.73 17.69
N ILE A 113 4.46 10.23 17.99
CA ILE A 113 3.30 10.38 17.13
C ILE A 113 2.55 11.64 17.56
N SER A 114 2.18 12.47 16.60
CA SER A 114 1.39 13.69 16.78
C SER A 114 0.15 13.58 15.92
N VAL A 115 -1.01 13.73 16.54
CA VAL A 115 -2.31 13.71 15.86
C VAL A 115 -2.75 15.15 15.64
N GLY A 116 -3.07 15.49 14.39
CA GLY A 116 -3.60 16.79 14.04
C GLY A 116 -5.10 16.91 14.28
N THR A 117 -5.64 18.09 14.01
CA THR A 117 -7.07 18.34 14.14
C THR A 117 -7.86 17.52 13.12
N THR A 118 -8.88 16.80 13.58
CA THR A 118 -9.83 16.10 12.71
C THR A 118 -10.65 17.10 11.92
N ASP A 119 -10.66 16.96 10.60
CA ASP A 119 -11.60 17.64 9.72
C ASP A 119 -12.96 16.92 9.78
N THR A 120 -13.95 17.60 10.35
CA THR A 120 -15.35 17.16 10.44
C THR A 120 -16.28 18.06 9.63
N SER A 121 -15.77 18.81 8.66
CA SER A 121 -16.57 19.75 7.85
C SER A 121 -17.74 19.07 7.13
N ALA A 122 -17.55 17.84 6.67
CA ALA A 122 -18.59 17.02 6.07
C ALA A 122 -19.52 16.33 7.10
N CYS A 123 -19.23 16.44 8.40
CA CYS A 123 -19.96 15.81 9.49
C CYS A 123 -19.98 16.67 10.77
N PRO A 124 -20.60 17.85 10.76
CA PRO A 124 -20.61 18.73 11.93
C PRO A 124 -21.25 18.07 13.17
N MET A 125 -22.14 17.09 12.97
CA MET A 125 -22.79 16.32 14.03
C MET A 125 -21.86 15.39 14.84
N VAL A 126 -20.69 15.02 14.32
CA VAL A 126 -19.69 14.19 15.05
C VAL A 126 -18.54 15.01 15.63
N GLY A 127 -18.60 16.35 15.52
CA GLY A 127 -17.59 17.29 16.01
C GLY A 127 -17.42 17.21 17.53
N GLY A 128 -16.58 16.28 17.98
CA GLY A 128 -16.30 16.02 19.40
C GLY A 128 -16.19 14.54 19.76
N GLN A 129 -16.66 13.62 18.90
CA GLN A 129 -16.66 12.18 19.15
C GLN A 129 -15.75 11.37 18.23
N VAL A 130 -15.09 12.01 17.25
CA VAL A 130 -14.16 11.32 16.35
C VAL A 130 -12.87 11.04 17.11
N ALA A 131 -12.84 9.88 17.75
CA ALA A 131 -11.61 9.29 18.26
C ALA A 131 -10.66 9.10 17.07
N ALA A 132 -9.50 9.76 17.12
CA ALA A 132 -8.39 9.43 16.24
C ALA A 132 -8.19 7.91 16.30
N GLY A 133 -8.51 7.21 15.21
CA GLY A 133 -8.74 5.75 15.19
C GLY A 133 -7.55 4.94 15.66
N GLY A 134 -7.46 4.77 16.99
CA GLY A 134 -6.32 4.12 17.64
C GLY A 134 -5.01 4.91 17.59
N VAL A 135 -4.95 6.12 17.01
CA VAL A 135 -3.70 6.89 16.92
C VAL A 135 -3.55 7.70 18.20
N SER A 136 -2.81 7.16 19.16
CA SER A 136 -2.45 7.90 20.36
C SER A 136 -1.25 8.80 20.05
N GLY A 137 -1.27 10.06 20.51
CA GLY A 137 -0.15 11.02 20.36
C GLY A 137 1.08 10.67 21.22
N GLN A 138 1.39 9.38 21.34
CA GLN A 138 2.35 8.85 22.29
C GLN A 138 3.76 8.81 21.70
N THR A 139 4.73 8.97 22.59
CA THR A 139 6.14 8.73 22.33
C THR A 139 6.50 7.29 22.70
N ARG A 140 7.18 6.58 21.82
CA ARG A 140 7.56 5.17 22.02
C ARG A 140 8.92 4.87 21.39
N ASN A 141 9.62 3.87 21.91
CA ASN A 141 10.84 3.38 21.29
C ASN A 141 10.50 2.33 20.22
N ILE A 142 10.96 2.52 18.99
CA ILE A 142 10.69 1.65 17.86
C ILE A 142 11.99 1.08 17.32
N VAL A 143 11.98 -0.24 17.12
CA VAL A 143 13.00 -0.96 16.36
C VAL A 143 12.34 -1.39 15.05
N TRP A 144 12.68 -0.71 13.95
CA TRP A 144 12.12 -0.94 12.63
C TRP A 144 12.67 -2.21 12.00
N GLY A 145 13.94 -2.50 12.24
CA GLY A 145 14.62 -3.60 11.56
C GLY A 145 14.41 -3.53 10.05
N ASN A 146 14.14 -4.70 9.47
CA ASN A 146 14.28 -4.91 8.05
C ASN A 146 13.18 -4.29 7.17
N GLU A 147 11.96 -4.04 7.65
CA GLU A 147 10.97 -3.36 6.80
C GLU A 147 10.07 -2.46 7.63
N PHE A 148 9.68 -1.33 7.05
CA PHE A 148 8.68 -0.48 7.65
C PHE A 148 7.37 -1.25 7.59
N HIS A 149 6.79 -1.53 8.76
CA HIS A 149 5.43 -2.01 8.87
C HIS A 149 4.63 -1.06 9.76
N PRO A 150 3.48 -0.54 9.30
CA PRO A 150 2.65 0.38 10.07
C PRO A 150 2.28 -0.08 11.48
N ASP A 151 2.15 -1.40 11.71
CA ASP A 151 1.87 -1.95 13.06
C ASP A 151 2.90 -1.54 14.11
N LYS A 152 4.13 -1.18 13.71
CA LYS A 152 5.14 -0.68 14.67
C LYS A 152 4.80 0.72 15.22
N LEU A 153 4.05 1.51 14.46
CA LEU A 153 3.48 2.77 14.92
C LEU A 153 2.14 2.56 15.64
N PHE A 154 1.38 1.56 15.19
CA PHE A 154 -0.01 1.29 15.59
C PHE A 154 -0.10 0.00 16.41
N MET A 155 0.79 -0.14 17.39
CA MET A 155 0.92 -1.39 18.16
C MET A 155 -0.37 -1.75 18.91
N GLU A 156 -1.13 -0.74 19.34
CA GLU A 156 -2.41 -0.88 20.03
C GLU A 156 -3.51 -1.41 19.11
N SER A 157 -3.36 -1.24 17.79
CA SER A 157 -4.26 -1.78 16.77
C SER A 157 -3.65 -2.89 15.93
N ALA A 158 -2.53 -3.47 16.38
CA ALA A 158 -1.90 -4.59 15.71
C ALA A 158 -2.88 -5.78 15.64
N GLY A 159 -3.05 -6.33 14.46
CA GLY A 159 -4.01 -7.41 14.20
C GLY A 159 -5.47 -6.96 13.98
N MET A 160 -5.82 -5.72 14.30
CA MET A 160 -7.13 -5.13 13.97
C MET A 160 -7.13 -4.43 12.61
N VAL A 161 -5.96 -4.01 12.13
CA VAL A 161 -5.81 -3.36 10.83
C VAL A 161 -5.15 -4.31 9.84
N ARG A 162 -5.81 -4.52 8.70
CA ARG A 162 -5.22 -5.20 7.56
C ARG A 162 -4.44 -4.19 6.72
N TRP A 163 -3.12 -4.27 6.80
CA TRP A 163 -2.22 -3.43 6.02
C TRP A 163 -1.93 -4.03 4.64
N SER A 164 -1.88 -3.16 3.65
CA SER A 164 -1.40 -3.44 2.31
C SER A 164 -0.45 -2.33 1.88
N LYS A 165 0.70 -2.69 1.32
CA LYS A 165 1.62 -1.74 0.69
C LYS A 165 1.02 -1.28 -0.63
N THR A 166 0.99 0.03 -0.87
CA THR A 166 0.36 0.66 -2.05
C THR A 166 1.35 1.46 -2.90
N GLY A 167 2.65 1.31 -2.62
CA GLY A 167 3.75 1.99 -3.31
C GLY A 167 5.06 1.81 -2.56
N LEU A 168 6.13 2.50 -2.98
CA LEU A 168 7.47 2.39 -2.37
C LEU A 168 7.48 2.73 -0.88
N THR A 169 6.81 3.83 -0.54
CA THR A 169 6.78 4.38 0.81
C THR A 169 5.38 4.46 1.37
N THR A 170 4.36 4.01 0.63
CA THR A 170 2.96 4.20 0.99
C THR A 170 2.28 2.90 1.42
N TRP A 171 1.41 3.03 2.41
CA TRP A 171 0.65 1.93 2.99
C TRP A 171 -0.80 2.33 3.19
N ARG A 172 -1.69 1.36 2.99
CA ARG A 172 -3.11 1.48 3.27
C ARG A 172 -3.51 0.43 4.30
N GLY A 173 -4.16 0.87 5.36
CA GLY A 173 -4.74 0.01 6.39
C GLY A 173 -6.25 0.07 6.35
N VAL A 174 -6.91 -1.08 6.49
CA VAL A 174 -8.36 -1.14 6.69
C VAL A 174 -8.61 -1.83 8.01
N VAL A 175 -9.35 -1.18 8.91
CA VAL A 175 -9.77 -1.83 10.16
C VAL A 175 -10.74 -2.95 9.80
N VAL A 176 -10.43 -4.16 10.24
CA VAL A 176 -11.25 -5.35 10.07
C VAL A 176 -11.94 -5.59 11.41
N ASP A 177 -12.99 -4.83 11.71
CA ASP A 177 -13.76 -5.04 12.92
C ASP A 177 -15.26 -5.08 12.60
N GLU A 178 -15.83 -6.27 12.68
CA GLU A 178 -17.29 -6.50 12.60
C GLU A 178 -18.02 -5.84 13.78
N SER A 179 -17.36 -5.57 14.91
CA SER A 179 -17.98 -4.92 16.08
C SER A 179 -18.20 -3.41 15.91
N MET A 180 -17.48 -2.75 14.99
CA MET A 180 -17.81 -1.39 14.52
C MET A 180 -19.11 -1.37 13.69
N SER A 181 -19.58 -2.54 13.23
CA SER A 181 -20.91 -2.72 12.61
C SER A 181 -21.97 -3.23 13.60
N ALA A 182 -21.58 -3.72 14.78
CA ALA A 182 -22.41 -4.61 15.60
C ALA A 182 -22.82 -4.09 16.99
N ASN A 183 -22.69 -2.80 17.30
CA ASN A 183 -23.35 -2.18 18.47
C ASN A 183 -24.71 -1.57 18.11
N GLY A 184 -25.57 -2.36 17.45
CA GLY A 184 -27.02 -2.22 17.61
C GLY A 184 -27.77 -1.18 16.76
N GLY A 185 -27.25 -0.76 15.60
CA GLY A 185 -28.03 0.07 14.68
C GLY A 185 -27.29 0.51 13.43
N SER A 186 -27.14 -0.39 12.46
CA SER A 186 -26.95 -0.11 11.02
C SER A 186 -26.01 1.06 10.63
N SER A 187 -24.89 1.24 11.34
CA SER A 187 -23.83 2.15 10.90
C SER A 187 -22.71 1.36 10.24
N GLY A 188 -22.68 1.33 8.91
CA GLY A 188 -21.56 0.81 8.12
C GLY A 188 -20.36 1.75 8.22
N ALA A 189 -19.71 1.77 9.38
CA ALA A 189 -18.53 2.59 9.62
C ALA A 189 -17.28 1.89 9.05
N SER A 190 -16.57 2.58 8.15
CA SER A 190 -15.29 2.14 7.58
C SER A 190 -14.17 3.02 8.11
N VAL A 191 -13.07 2.40 8.53
CA VAL A 191 -11.87 3.11 8.98
C VAL A 191 -10.71 2.73 8.06
N ILE A 192 -10.17 3.74 7.38
CA ILE A 192 -9.07 3.58 6.44
C ILE A 192 -7.90 4.43 6.92
N HIS A 193 -6.74 3.80 7.09
CA HIS A 193 -5.49 4.48 7.35
C HIS A 193 -4.70 4.60 6.05
N ILE A 194 -4.08 5.76 5.83
CA ILE A 194 -3.15 6.00 4.73
C ILE A 194 -1.85 6.51 5.35
N MET A 195 -0.72 5.92 4.99
CA MET A 195 0.60 6.31 5.48
C MET A 195 1.60 6.48 4.36
N ARG A 196 2.60 7.30 4.62
CA ARG A 196 3.76 7.50 3.77
C ARG A 196 5.02 7.68 4.62
N VAL A 197 6.07 6.94 4.28
CA VAL A 197 7.43 7.21 4.78
C VAL A 197 7.98 8.44 4.06
N ASP A 198 8.24 9.52 4.81
CA ASP A 198 8.68 10.79 4.24
C ASP A 198 10.20 10.88 4.18
N SER A 199 10.86 10.40 5.23
CA SER A 199 12.32 10.38 5.39
C SER A 199 12.70 9.35 6.46
N ALA A 200 14.00 9.16 6.71
CA ALA A 200 14.49 8.23 7.72
C ALA A 200 13.98 8.52 9.15
N THR A 201 13.51 9.75 9.40
CA THR A 201 13.09 10.22 10.72
C THR A 201 11.64 10.72 10.76
N GLN A 202 10.88 10.56 9.67
CA GLN A 202 9.50 11.02 9.60
C GLN A 202 8.59 10.11 8.76
N VAL A 203 7.40 9.85 9.30
CA VAL A 203 6.27 9.20 8.62
C VAL A 203 5.06 10.12 8.74
N SER A 204 4.34 10.35 7.64
CA SER A 204 3.08 11.09 7.62
C SER A 204 1.92 10.16 7.29
N GLY A 205 0.72 10.53 7.73
CA GLY A 205 -0.46 9.77 7.37
C GLY A 205 -1.77 10.45 7.73
N SER A 206 -2.86 9.76 7.44
CA SER A 206 -4.19 10.17 7.82
C SER A 206 -5.04 8.95 8.15
N THR A 207 -6.01 9.15 9.05
CA THR A 207 -7.09 8.20 9.31
C THR A 207 -8.37 8.79 8.79
N VAL A 208 -9.05 8.04 7.93
CA VAL A 208 -10.34 8.38 7.34
C VAL A 208 -11.40 7.53 8.00
N PHE A 209 -12.40 8.17 8.57
CA PHE A 209 -13.61 7.52 9.05
C PHE A 209 -14.75 7.86 8.11
N GLU A 210 -15.37 6.85 7.54
CA GLU A 210 -16.57 6.97 6.72
C GLU A 210 -17.73 6.31 7.45
N TYR A 211 -18.78 7.08 7.74
CA TYR A 211 -20.00 6.59 8.35
C TYR A 211 -21.08 6.49 7.29
N SER A 212 -21.61 5.28 7.10
CA SER A 212 -22.93 5.10 6.50
C SER A 212 -23.98 5.26 7.59
N LEU A 213 -24.67 6.41 7.64
CA LEU A 213 -25.75 6.64 8.60
C LEU A 213 -27.05 6.06 8.05
N ASP A 214 -27.24 4.76 8.20
CA ASP A 214 -28.54 4.13 7.99
C ASP A 214 -29.15 3.87 9.38
N ILE A 215 -29.89 4.86 9.92
CA ILE A 215 -30.40 4.79 11.29
C ILE A 215 -31.82 4.17 11.25
N PRO A 216 -32.03 2.95 11.77
CA PRO A 216 -33.35 2.33 11.76
C PRO A 216 -34.30 3.10 12.69
N GLY A 217 -35.42 3.59 12.17
CA GLY A 217 -36.47 4.26 12.96
C GLY A 217 -36.47 5.79 12.94
N LEU A 218 -35.59 6.43 12.16
CA LEU A 218 -35.86 7.81 11.72
C LEU A 218 -36.97 7.74 10.67
N GLU A 219 -38.16 8.30 10.95
CA GLU A 219 -39.23 8.48 9.97
C GLU A 219 -39.35 9.96 9.55
N GLY A 220 -39.70 10.21 8.28
CA GLY A 220 -40.02 11.55 7.76
C GLY A 220 -38.85 12.33 7.14
N ALA A 221 -39.02 13.65 7.01
CA ALA A 221 -38.15 14.58 6.25
C ALA A 221 -36.66 14.58 6.66
N ALA A 222 -36.32 14.01 7.82
CA ALA A 222 -34.94 13.84 8.28
C ALA A 222 -34.20 12.69 7.57
N ILE A 223 -34.90 11.64 7.09
CA ILE A 223 -34.28 10.59 6.25
C ILE A 223 -33.77 11.20 4.94
N GLY A 224 -34.54 12.07 4.29
CA GLY A 224 -34.13 12.66 3.00
C GLY A 224 -32.91 13.58 3.10
N ILE A 225 -32.58 14.07 4.29
CA ILE A 225 -31.42 14.93 4.56
C ILE A 225 -30.21 14.08 5.02
N ILE A 226 -30.43 12.95 5.71
CA ILE A 226 -29.38 12.16 6.36
C ILE A 226 -29.05 10.86 5.60
N ALA A 227 -30.06 10.18 5.06
CA ALA A 227 -29.89 8.96 4.27
C ALA A 227 -29.27 9.32 2.92
N GLY A 228 -28.00 8.94 2.76
CA GLY A 228 -27.19 9.26 1.58
C GLY A 228 -26.05 10.24 1.85
N MET A 229 -25.97 10.85 3.04
CA MET A 229 -24.77 11.58 3.44
C MET A 229 -23.68 10.58 3.82
N GLN A 230 -22.72 10.38 2.92
CA GLN A 230 -21.46 9.73 3.28
C GLN A 230 -20.70 10.68 4.20
N CYS A 231 -20.82 10.45 5.49
CA CYS A 231 -20.15 11.26 6.47
C CYS A 231 -18.68 10.82 6.56
N LYS A 232 -17.78 11.65 6.02
CA LYS A 232 -16.33 11.42 6.01
C LYS A 232 -15.63 12.38 6.96
N THR A 233 -14.78 11.86 7.84
CA THR A 233 -13.87 12.67 8.65
C THR A 233 -12.43 12.24 8.42
N VAL A 234 -11.52 13.20 8.46
CA VAL A 234 -10.10 12.96 8.19
C VAL A 234 -9.26 13.50 9.33
N THR A 235 -8.48 12.62 9.95
CA THR A 235 -7.55 12.99 11.02
C THR A 235 -6.12 12.79 10.52
N PRO A 236 -5.36 13.86 10.25
CA PRO A 236 -3.96 13.74 9.88
C PRO A 236 -3.12 13.36 11.11
N PHE A 237 -2.01 12.68 10.89
CA PHE A 237 -1.01 12.46 11.93
C PHE A 237 0.40 12.48 11.34
N THR A 238 1.39 12.64 12.20
CA THR A 238 2.80 12.57 11.86
C THR A 238 3.54 11.82 12.95
N ALA A 239 4.42 10.89 12.58
CA ALA A 239 5.37 10.27 13.48
C ALA A 239 6.77 10.80 13.17
N ARG A 240 7.50 11.26 14.19
CA ARG A 240 8.86 11.76 14.05
C ARG A 240 9.80 11.11 15.05
N LYS A 241 11.03 10.82 14.63
CA LYS A 241 12.11 10.48 15.56
C LYS A 241 12.44 11.71 16.41
N VAL A 242 12.62 11.49 17.70
CA VAL A 242 13.00 12.48 18.71
C VAL A 242 14.22 11.96 19.45
N ASP A 243 15.12 12.86 19.84
CA ASP A 243 16.35 12.51 20.57
C ASP A 243 16.06 12.12 22.02
#